data_AF-A0A0F9FYQ1-F1
#
_entry.id   AF-A0A0F9FYQ1-F1
#
_cell.length_a   1.000
_cell.length_b   1.000
_cell.length_c   1.000
_cell.angle_alpha   90.00
_cell.angle_beta   90.00
_cell.angle_gamma   90.00
#
_symmetry.space_group_name_H-M   'P 1'
#
loop_
_entity.id
_entity.type
_entity.pdbx_description
1 polymer ?
#
loop_
_entity_poly.entity_id
_entity_poly.type
_entity_poly.pdbx_seq_one_letter_code
_entity_poly.pdbx_strand_id
1 'polypeptide(L)' 'MDFRLNEEQQMLQDTVARLVRGEYSFEKRLAFSETDAGFSVDFWKQLSELGLTAVPFPE' A
#
# COMPACT_ATOMS: atom_id res chain seq x y z
N MET A 1 22.44 -11.58 8.91
CA MET A 1 21.29 -11.19 8.07
C MET A 1 21.25 -9.69 8.01
N ASP A 2 21.28 -9.12 6.82
CA ASP A 2 20.98 -7.70 6.63
C ASP A 2 19.46 -7.58 6.45
N PHE A 3 18.81 -6.85 7.35
CA PHE A 3 17.35 -6.63 7.32
C PHE A 3 16.98 -5.28 6.68
N ARG A 4 17.97 -4.58 6.13
CA ARG A 4 17.76 -3.31 5.45
C ARG A 4 17.16 -3.56 4.08
N LEU A 5 16.18 -2.73 3.71
CA LEU A 5 15.70 -2.66 2.35
C LEU A 5 16.84 -2.23 1.43
N ASN A 6 16.89 -2.80 0.24
CA ASN A 6 17.72 -2.24 -0.82
C ASN A 6 17.15 -0.90 -1.30
N GLU A 7 17.90 -0.17 -2.13
CA GLU A 7 17.51 1.16 -2.59
C GLU A 7 16.17 1.16 -3.33
N GLU A 8 15.91 0.18 -4.20
CA GLU A 8 14.65 0.04 -4.93
C GLU A 8 13.47 -0.20 -3.99
N GLN A 9 13.62 -1.09 -3.02
CA GLN A 9 12.62 -1.40 -2.00
C GLN A 9 12.34 -0.18 -1.11
N GLN A 10 13.36 0.61 -0.78
CA GLN A 10 13.23 1.84 0.00
C GLN A 10 12.44 2.90 -0.79
N MET A 11 12.77 3.11 -2.07
CA MET A 11 12.02 4.02 -2.94
C MET A 11 10.55 3.61 -3.09
N LEU A 12 10.30 2.29 -3.23
CA LEU A 12 8.96 1.74 -3.30
C LEU A 12 8.20 2.01 -2.00
N GLN A 13 8.80 1.71 -0.85
CA GLN A 13 8.23 1.98 0.48
C GLN A 13 7.84 3.46 0.62
N ASP A 14 8.74 4.38 0.28
CA ASP A 14 8.52 5.81 0.43
C ASP A 14 7.38 6.31 -0.47
N THR A 15 7.29 5.76 -1.69
CA THR A 15 6.21 6.06 -2.65
C THR A 15 4.86 5.62 -2.11
N VAL A 16 4.76 4.38 -1.62
CA VAL A 16 3.52 3.84 -1.03
C VAL A 16 3.15 4.60 0.25
N ALA A 17 4.11 4.87 1.13
CA ALA A 17 3.87 5.57 2.38
C ALA A 17 3.34 7.01 2.15
N ARG A 18 3.80 7.67 1.09
CA ARG A 18 3.29 8.99 0.69
C ARG A 18 1.87 8.89 0.11
N LEU A 19 1.61 7.91 -0.75
CA LEU A 19 0.28 7.68 -1.31
C LEU A 19 -0.76 7.38 -0.21
N VAL A 20 -0.47 6.43 0.67
CA VAL A 20 -1.36 6.05 1.78
C VAL A 20 -1.65 7.25 2.69
N ARG A 21 -0.63 8.06 3.01
CA ARG A 21 -0.82 9.27 3.84
C ARG A 21 -1.69 10.33 3.17
N GLY A 22 -1.61 10.48 1.85
CA GLY A 22 -2.44 11.44 1.10
C GLY A 22 -3.87 10.96 0.87
N GLU A 23 -4.02 9.69 0.49
CA GLU A 23 -5.30 9.17 -0.02
C GLU A 23 -6.08 8.33 0.98
N TYR A 24 -5.44 7.80 2.02
CA TYR A 24 -6.02 6.83 2.95
C TYR A 24 -5.89 7.28 4.41
N SER A 25 -6.50 8.43 4.71
CA SER A 25 -6.54 8.99 6.06
C SER A 25 -7.24 8.05 7.05
N PHE A 26 -7.02 8.30 8.33
CA PHE A 26 -7.68 7.54 9.41
C PHE A 26 -9.21 7.59 9.32
N GLU A 27 -9.78 8.74 8.97
CA GLU A 27 -11.23 8.93 8.83
C GLU A 27 -11.79 8.08 7.69
N LYS A 28 -11.12 8.09 6.52
CA LYS A 28 -11.47 7.21 5.39
C LYS A 28 -11.41 5.75 5.80
N ARG A 29 -10.36 5.35 6.52
CA ARG A 29 -10.21 3.98 7.02
C ARG A 29 -11.35 3.59 7.96
N LEU A 30 -11.74 4.46 8.87
CA LEU A 30 -12.87 4.20 9.77
C LEU A 30 -14.17 4.04 8.98
N ALA A 31 -14.45 4.95 8.04
CA ALA A 31 -15.63 4.88 7.18
C ALA A 31 -15.66 3.58 6.35
N PHE A 32 -14.53 3.17 5.77
CA PHE A 32 -14.46 1.92 5.01
C PHE A 32 -14.59 0.68 5.90
N SER A 33 -14.17 0.74 7.16
CA SER A 33 -14.28 -0.40 8.09
C SER A 33 -15.74 -0.77 8.41
N GLU A 34 -16.67 0.18 8.27
CA GLU A 34 -18.10 -0.04 8.45
C GLU A 34 -18.80 -0.56 7.18
N THR A 35 -18.09 -0.63 6.05
CA THR A 35 -18.63 -1.18 4.79
C THR A 35 -18.48 -2.70 4.76
N ASP A 36 -19.31 -3.38 3.95
CA ASP A 36 -19.23 -4.84 3.77
C ASP A 36 -17.85 -5.33 3.31
N ALA A 37 -17.14 -4.52 2.52
CA ALA A 37 -15.78 -4.83 2.09
C ALA A 37 -14.75 -4.61 3.21
N GLY A 38 -15.01 -3.70 4.16
CA GLY A 38 -14.10 -3.32 5.24
C GLY A 38 -12.89 -2.47 4.80
N PHE A 39 -12.74 -2.23 3.49
CA PHE A 39 -11.66 -1.43 2.89
C PHE A 39 -12.12 -0.81 1.57
N SER A 40 -11.38 0.19 1.07
CA SER A 40 -11.64 0.74 -0.26
C SER A 40 -11.13 -0.19 -1.36
N VAL A 41 -12.06 -0.76 -2.11
CA VAL A 41 -11.75 -1.56 -3.32
C VAL A 41 -11.01 -0.72 -4.37
N ASP A 42 -11.36 0.56 -4.51
CA ASP A 42 -10.72 1.45 -5.49
C ASP A 42 -9.28 1.79 -5.10
N PHE A 43 -9.03 2.06 -3.81
CA PHE A 43 -7.67 2.25 -3.32
C PHE A 43 -6.83 0.98 -3.49
N TRP A 44 -7.43 -0.19 -3.26
CA TRP A 44 -6.77 -1.47 -3.49
C TRP A 44 -6.38 -1.68 -4.96
N LYS A 45 -7.24 -1.29 -5.90
CA LYS A 45 -6.91 -1.31 -7.33
C LYS A 45 -5.75 -0.37 -7.67
N GLN A 46 -5.74 0.85 -7.15
CA GLN A 46 -4.62 1.77 -7.36
C GLN A 46 -3.28 1.19 -6.86
N LEU A 47 -3.28 0.54 -5.70
CA LEU A 47 -2.08 -0.15 -5.19
C LEU A 47 -1.62 -1.28 -6.13
N SER A 48 -2.55 -1.99 -6.77
CA SER A 48 -2.21 -3.03 -7.76
C SER A 48 -1.64 -2.46 -9.05
N GLU A 49 -2.13 -1.30 -9.50
CA GLU A 49 -1.64 -0.59 -10.69
C GLU A 49 -0.21 -0.05 -10.51
N LEU A 50 0.17 0.26 -9.26
CA LEU A 50 1.55 0.59 -8.88
C LEU A 50 2.53 -0.59 -8.97
N GLY A 51 2.06 -1.79 -9.32
CA GLY A 51 2.88 -2.98 -9.47
C GLY A 51 3.28 -3.63 -8.15
N LEU A 52 2.70 -3.21 -7.01
CA LEU A 52 2.98 -3.78 -5.69
C LEU A 52 2.64 -5.27 -5.62
N THR A 53 1.64 -5.71 -6.37
CA THR A 53 1.23 -7.11 -6.47
C THR A 53 2.13 -7.95 -7.37
N ALA A 54 3.04 -7.32 -8.13
CA ALA A 54 3.96 -7.97 -9.06
C ALA A 54 5.40 -8.02 -8.54
N VAL A 55 5.67 -7.54 -7.32
CA VAL A 55 7.00 -7.60 -6.71
C VAL A 55 7.36 -9.06 -6.43
N PRO A 56 8.50 -9.56 -6.94
CA PRO A 56 8.89 -10.95 -6.72
C PRO A 56 9.18 -11.19 -5.24
N PHE A 57 8.52 -12.19 -4.67
CA PHE A 57 8.88 -12.72 -3.36
C PHE A 57 9.95 -13.81 -3.56
N PRO A 58 11.06 -13.79 -2.78
CA PRO A 58 11.96 -14.94 -2.76
C PRO A 58 11.21 -16.16 -2.22
N GLU A 59 11.30 -17.28 -2.93
CA GLU A 59 10.76 -18.60 -2.54
C GLU A 59 11.50 -19.22 -1.34
#